data_AF-A0A194YL03-F1
#
_entry.id   AF-A0A194YL03-F1
#
_cell.length_a   1.000
_cell.length_b   1.000
_cell.length_c   1.000
_cell.angle_alpha   90.00
_cell.angle_beta   90.00
_cell.angle_gamma   90.00
#
_symmetry.space_group_name_H-M   'P 1'
#
loop_
_entity.id
_entity.type
_entity.pdbx_description
1 polymer ?
#
loop_
_entity_poly.entity_id
_entity_poly.type
_entity_poly.pdbx_seq_one_letter_code
_entity_poly.pdbx_strand_id
1 'polypeptide(L)'
;MAIDSGGGGGCSGSGSGAKKQRLVELDDRCEAVESDAIRADRISALPEELRLHVLTDLPLKDAIRTGALARGWRDLWKRRWAHRASLKVHLCSRDDPRRELDALAREPRPRRRLERFSLIVDTSYLKSSEFQRFLDYATECGVEDLHVETQSRSTTAAAKLKFHLPLSSPALARLSLRDIPVSMFYKGAQQPFQALEVIRLVSVSFRSEAFTKMMALCPNLLTLDLRLCRCNGYGWVFNRLPPNLRSLTIARCDRITSLDFVRVPTLRSFRYYGCPSNLPFSIPRDAVLSDLYIQLYSYDPVPMKEWNIDKLRKSLPEDLSSLGVLTICYKALTGASVLPADGASAQLTNFNLHSLKELHLRMLEMKAVNLSNLYLFLKTFQCPNLERLFVQICAHGRFY
;
A
#
# COMPACT_ATOMS: atom_id res chain seq x y z
N MET A 1 -59.18 58.13 23.17
CA MET A 1 -59.21 58.45 21.73
C MET A 1 -58.87 57.15 21.02
N ALA A 2 -59.81 56.27 20.64
CA ALA A 2 -60.81 56.42 19.56
C ALA A 2 -60.11 57.01 18.32
N ILE A 3 -60.06 56.39 17.13
CA ILE A 3 -61.16 55.87 16.29
C ILE A 3 -60.48 54.95 15.23
N ASP A 4 -60.81 53.66 15.06
CA ASP A 4 -61.84 53.05 14.17
C ASP A 4 -61.88 53.68 12.76
N SER A 5 -61.84 52.97 11.63
CA SER A 5 -62.81 52.03 11.04
C SER A 5 -62.25 51.61 9.65
N GLY A 6 -62.62 50.57 8.90
CA GLY A 6 -63.72 49.61 8.83
C GLY A 6 -63.60 48.91 7.44
N GLY A 7 -63.76 47.59 7.32
CA GLY A 7 -65.00 46.92 6.87
C GLY A 7 -64.74 46.21 5.52
N GLY A 8 -65.33 45.07 5.14
CA GLY A 8 -66.30 44.17 5.77
C GLY A 8 -66.70 43.05 4.79
N GLY A 9 -67.47 42.07 5.29
CA GLY A 9 -68.30 41.09 4.54
C GLY A 9 -67.66 39.72 4.30
N GLY A 10 -68.23 38.56 4.65
CA GLY A 10 -69.55 38.22 5.19
C GLY A 10 -70.06 36.89 4.60
N CYS A 11 -70.78 36.12 5.42
CA CYS A 11 -71.64 34.94 5.13
C CYS A 11 -70.98 33.54 5.12
N SER A 12 -71.54 32.45 5.68
CA SER A 12 -72.53 32.14 6.75
C SER A 12 -72.96 30.66 6.61
N GLY A 13 -73.38 30.02 7.71
CA GLY A 13 -74.22 28.81 7.71
C GLY A 13 -73.56 27.59 8.37
N SER A 14 -73.79 27.30 9.66
CA SER A 14 -74.90 26.50 10.22
C SER A 14 -74.86 25.02 9.82
N GLY A 15 -74.94 24.00 10.67
CA GLY A 15 -75.27 23.90 12.09
C GLY A 15 -75.67 22.44 12.39
N SER A 16 -75.72 22.12 13.69
CA SER A 16 -76.45 21.01 14.34
C SER A 16 -76.03 19.55 14.09
N GLY A 17 -75.69 18.88 15.20
CA GLY A 17 -75.51 17.44 15.26
C GLY A 17 -76.81 16.66 15.53
N ALA A 18 -76.70 15.34 15.45
CA ALA A 18 -77.56 14.38 16.15
C ALA A 18 -76.82 13.05 16.33
N LYS A 19 -76.78 12.56 17.58
CA LYS A 19 -76.32 11.22 17.97
C LYS A 19 -77.40 10.19 17.66
N LYS A 20 -77.02 8.98 17.23
CA LYS A 20 -77.62 7.70 17.69
C LYS A 20 -76.75 6.49 17.32
N GLN A 21 -76.43 5.69 18.32
CA GLN A 21 -75.81 4.37 18.24
C GLN A 21 -76.81 3.31 17.75
N ARG A 22 -76.34 2.29 17.01
CA ARG A 22 -76.67 0.87 17.28
C ARG A 22 -75.79 -0.11 16.49
N LEU A 23 -75.69 -1.31 17.06
CA LEU A 23 -74.77 -2.42 16.86
C LEU A 23 -74.89 -3.21 15.53
N VAL A 24 -73.74 -3.72 15.09
CA VAL A 24 -73.37 -5.10 14.62
C VAL A 24 -74.17 -5.73 13.48
N GLU A 25 -73.48 -6.08 12.38
CA GLU A 25 -73.21 -7.48 11.97
C GLU A 25 -72.20 -7.54 10.79
N LEU A 26 -71.52 -8.69 10.73
CA LEU A 26 -70.40 -9.07 9.88
C LEU A 26 -70.76 -9.16 8.40
N ASP A 27 -69.85 -8.77 7.50
CA ASP A 27 -69.56 -9.60 6.34
C ASP A 27 -68.10 -9.45 5.90
N ASP A 28 -67.59 -10.60 5.52
CA ASP A 28 -66.24 -11.00 5.19
C ASP A 28 -65.84 -10.45 3.82
N ARG A 29 -64.55 -10.17 3.63
CA ARG A 29 -63.77 -10.49 2.40
C ARG A 29 -62.44 -9.74 2.39
N CYS A 30 -61.42 -10.53 2.68
CA CYS A 30 -60.03 -10.33 2.29
C CYS A 30 -59.89 -9.85 0.85
N GLU A 31 -59.34 -8.65 0.67
CA GLU A 31 -58.37 -8.39 -0.39
C GLU A 31 -57.07 -7.97 0.29
N ALA A 32 -56.23 -8.97 0.53
CA ALA A 32 -54.84 -8.77 0.88
C ALA A 32 -54.19 -8.05 -0.31
N VAL A 33 -54.11 -6.73 -0.22
CA VAL A 33 -53.10 -5.97 -0.94
C VAL A 33 -51.78 -6.49 -0.39
N GLU A 34 -51.15 -7.40 -1.13
CA GLU A 34 -49.74 -7.72 -0.97
C GLU A 34 -48.99 -6.40 -1.11
N SER A 35 -48.82 -5.72 0.03
CA SER A 35 -47.86 -4.64 0.13
C SER A 35 -46.54 -5.31 -0.21
N ASP A 36 -45.97 -4.94 -1.35
CA ASP A 36 -44.57 -5.15 -1.66
C ASP A 36 -43.80 -4.60 -0.46
N ALA A 37 -43.53 -5.49 0.49
CA ALA A 37 -42.87 -5.18 1.73
C ALA A 37 -41.45 -4.86 1.31
N ILE A 38 -41.20 -3.57 1.04
CA ILE A 38 -39.88 -2.97 0.96
C ILE A 38 -39.12 -3.65 2.09
N ARG A 39 -38.18 -4.55 1.77
CA ARG A 39 -37.43 -5.32 2.77
C ARG A 39 -36.83 -4.28 3.70
N ALA A 40 -37.48 -4.08 4.84
CA ALA A 40 -37.12 -2.98 5.72
C ALA A 40 -35.66 -3.22 6.12
N ASP A 41 -34.80 -2.21 5.92
CA ASP A 41 -33.39 -2.31 6.27
C ASP A 41 -33.25 -2.26 7.80
N ARG A 42 -33.55 -3.41 8.41
CA ARG A 42 -33.55 -3.64 9.85
C ARG A 42 -32.16 -3.49 10.46
N ILE A 43 -31.11 -3.68 9.67
CA ILE A 43 -29.71 -3.57 10.11
C ILE A 43 -29.31 -2.09 10.21
N SER A 44 -29.71 -1.25 9.23
CA SER A 44 -29.51 0.21 9.34
C SER A 44 -30.41 0.87 10.39
N ALA A 45 -31.52 0.24 10.76
CA ALA A 45 -32.39 0.70 11.85
C ALA A 45 -31.83 0.42 13.26
N LEU A 46 -30.73 -0.35 13.38
CA LEU A 46 -30.10 -0.61 14.68
C LEU A 46 -29.56 0.68 15.32
N PRO A 47 -29.58 0.78 16.67
CA PRO A 47 -28.82 1.80 17.41
C PRO A 47 -27.37 1.90 16.93
N GLU A 48 -26.81 3.10 16.99
CA GLU A 48 -25.46 3.37 16.50
C GLU A 48 -24.41 2.48 17.18
N GLU A 49 -24.59 2.22 18.46
CA GLU A 49 -23.72 1.40 19.30
C GLU A 49 -23.65 -0.05 18.79
N LEU A 50 -24.78 -0.60 18.36
CA LEU A 50 -24.83 -1.95 17.79
C LEU A 50 -24.22 -2.00 16.39
N ARG A 51 -24.40 -0.94 15.59
CA ARG A 51 -23.73 -0.83 14.29
C ARG A 51 -22.22 -0.72 14.45
N LEU A 52 -21.75 0.05 15.44
CA LEU A 52 -20.33 0.14 15.80
C LEU A 52 -19.79 -1.22 16.24
N HIS A 53 -20.55 -1.98 17.04
CA HIS A 53 -20.19 -3.33 17.44
C HIS A 53 -20.01 -4.25 16.22
N VAL A 54 -20.96 -4.27 15.29
CA VAL A 54 -20.82 -5.01 14.03
C VAL A 54 -19.54 -4.62 13.27
N LEU A 55 -19.20 -3.32 13.21
CA LEU A 55 -17.98 -2.87 12.55
C LEU A 55 -16.67 -3.26 13.26
N THR A 56 -16.71 -3.57 14.56
CA THR A 56 -15.52 -4.06 15.29
C THR A 56 -15.12 -5.47 14.88
N ASP A 57 -16.09 -6.27 14.42
CA ASP A 57 -15.86 -7.65 14.00
C ASP A 57 -15.37 -7.75 12.56
N LEU A 58 -15.58 -6.71 11.74
CA LEU A 58 -15.15 -6.68 10.36
C LEU A 58 -13.66 -6.28 10.20
N PRO A 59 -12.91 -6.86 9.24
CA PRO A 59 -11.66 -6.27 8.77
C PRO A 59 -11.87 -4.81 8.34
N LEU A 60 -10.84 -3.96 8.48
CA LEU A 60 -10.96 -2.52 8.20
C LEU A 60 -11.56 -2.21 6.84
N LYS A 61 -11.15 -2.93 5.80
CA LYS A 61 -11.67 -2.73 4.45
C LYS A 61 -13.16 -2.97 4.35
N ASP A 62 -13.65 -4.03 4.99
CA ASP A 62 -15.06 -4.39 4.94
C ASP A 62 -15.87 -3.43 5.80
N ALA A 63 -15.33 -3.01 6.95
CA ALA A 63 -15.93 -1.93 7.74
C ALA A 63 -16.04 -0.63 6.94
N ILE A 64 -15.01 -0.22 6.19
CA ILE A 64 -15.08 0.95 5.31
C ILE A 64 -16.14 0.77 4.23
N ARG A 65 -16.22 -0.41 3.61
CA ARG A 65 -17.20 -0.72 2.55
C ARG A 65 -18.64 -0.64 3.02
N THR A 66 -18.93 -0.90 4.30
CA THR A 66 -20.29 -0.75 4.85
C THR A 66 -20.84 0.67 4.66
N GLY A 67 -19.98 1.69 4.56
CA GLY A 67 -20.40 3.06 4.31
C GLY A 67 -21.12 3.27 2.98
N ALA A 68 -21.02 2.33 2.04
CA ALA A 68 -21.75 2.34 0.78
C ALA A 68 -23.16 1.71 0.88
N LEU A 69 -23.47 0.97 1.96
CA LEU A 69 -24.72 0.22 2.09
C LEU A 69 -25.91 1.13 2.41
N ALA A 70 -25.75 2.08 3.33
CA ALA A 70 -26.75 3.08 3.63
C ALA A 70 -26.13 4.31 4.30
N ARG A 71 -26.85 5.45 4.28
CA ARG A 71 -26.36 6.72 4.84
C ARG A 71 -25.95 6.61 6.31
N GLY A 72 -26.64 5.79 7.09
CA GLY A 72 -26.34 5.58 8.52
C GLY A 72 -25.00 4.86 8.78
N TRP A 73 -24.44 4.12 7.82
CA TRP A 73 -23.15 3.43 7.97
C TRP A 73 -21.99 4.27 7.46
N ARG A 74 -22.26 5.36 6.75
CA ARG A 74 -21.24 6.26 6.21
C ARG A 74 -20.42 6.81 7.36
N ASP A 75 -19.09 6.72 7.24
CA ASP A 75 -18.11 7.20 8.21
C ASP A 75 -18.15 6.58 9.62
N LEU A 76 -19.12 5.71 9.92
CA LEU A 76 -19.28 5.03 11.22
C LEU A 76 -18.07 4.15 11.54
N TRP A 77 -17.42 3.59 10.51
CA TRP A 77 -16.16 2.84 10.64
C TRP A 77 -15.04 3.64 11.28
N LYS A 78 -15.01 4.98 11.15
CA LYS A 78 -13.99 5.84 11.78
C LYS A 78 -14.10 5.84 13.30
N ARG A 79 -15.29 5.56 13.82
CA ARG A 79 -15.62 5.51 15.23
C ARG A 79 -15.70 4.07 15.77
N ARG A 80 -15.44 3.07 14.90
CA ARG A 80 -15.62 1.65 15.25
C ARG A 80 -14.84 1.24 16.49
N TRP A 81 -13.70 1.87 16.76
CA TRP A 81 -12.94 1.66 17.99
C TRP A 81 -12.94 2.94 18.83
N ALA A 82 -13.46 2.84 20.06
CA ALA A 82 -13.52 3.95 21.01
C ALA A 82 -12.14 4.40 21.55
N HIS A 83 -11.10 3.59 21.36
CA HIS A 83 -9.74 3.83 21.83
C HIS A 83 -8.71 3.52 20.74
N ARG A 84 -7.45 3.92 20.97
CA ARG A 84 -6.34 3.83 20.00
C ARG A 84 -6.33 2.46 19.31
N ALA A 85 -6.78 2.45 18.05
CA ALA A 85 -6.66 1.32 17.14
C ALA A 85 -5.20 1.03 16.75
N SER A 86 -4.28 1.90 17.17
CA SER A 86 -2.85 1.73 16.98
C SER A 86 -2.11 1.74 18.31
N LEU A 87 -1.32 0.70 18.55
CA LEU A 87 -0.37 0.60 19.65
C LEU A 87 1.05 0.69 19.12
N LYS A 88 1.85 1.59 19.71
CA LYS A 88 3.27 1.73 19.41
C LYS A 88 4.07 1.48 20.68
N VAL A 89 4.87 0.43 20.67
CA VAL A 89 5.84 0.09 21.71
C VAL A 89 7.22 0.48 21.21
N HIS A 90 7.93 1.31 21.97
CA HIS A 90 9.29 1.72 21.66
C HIS A 90 10.19 1.37 22.85
N LEU A 91 11.08 0.40 22.64
CA LEU A 91 12.01 -0.08 23.67
C LEU A 91 13.37 0.59 23.48
N CYS A 92 13.61 1.64 24.27
CA CYS A 92 14.87 2.34 24.33
C CYS A 92 15.92 1.55 25.14
N SER A 93 17.19 1.92 25.01
CA SER A 93 18.33 1.24 25.66
C SER A 93 18.29 1.23 27.21
N ARG A 94 17.40 1.98 27.85
CA ARG A 94 17.25 2.00 29.32
C ARG A 94 15.94 1.38 29.80
N ASP A 95 15.06 1.00 28.88
CA ASP A 95 13.74 0.51 29.22
C ASP A 95 13.82 -0.95 29.66
N ASP A 96 13.04 -1.33 30.65
CA ASP A 96 12.87 -2.73 31.03
C ASP A 96 11.76 -3.34 30.17
N PRO A 97 12.07 -4.22 29.20
CA PRO A 97 11.05 -4.83 28.33
C PRO A 97 10.02 -5.62 29.13
N ARG A 98 10.37 -6.09 30.34
CA ARG A 98 9.45 -6.83 31.20
C ARG A 98 8.33 -5.93 31.70
N ARG A 99 8.63 -4.68 32.05
CA ARG A 99 7.59 -3.72 32.47
C ARG A 99 6.55 -3.50 31.39
N GLU A 100 7.00 -3.34 30.15
CA GLU A 100 6.11 -3.21 28.99
C GLU A 100 5.31 -4.50 28.76
N LEU A 101 5.96 -5.66 28.78
CA LEU A 101 5.28 -6.95 28.66
C LEU A 101 4.26 -7.19 29.78
N ASP A 102 4.55 -6.76 31.00
CA ASP A 102 3.67 -6.88 32.15
C ASP A 102 2.48 -5.92 32.03
N ALA A 103 2.69 -4.71 31.51
CA ALA A 103 1.61 -3.79 31.17
C ALA A 103 0.67 -4.38 30.12
N LEU A 104 1.23 -4.97 29.05
CA LEU A 104 0.46 -5.69 28.03
C LEU A 104 -0.23 -6.94 28.61
N ALA A 105 0.40 -7.65 29.54
CA ALA A 105 -0.19 -8.83 30.18
C ALA A 105 -1.39 -8.50 31.08
N ARG A 106 -1.43 -7.28 31.66
CA ARG A 106 -2.54 -6.82 32.51
C ARG A 106 -3.82 -6.50 31.74
N GLU A 107 -3.74 -6.29 30.42
CA GLU A 107 -4.96 -6.03 29.64
C GLU A 107 -5.91 -7.24 29.64
N PRO A 108 -7.22 -7.02 29.75
CA PRO A 108 -8.21 -8.10 29.86
C PRO A 108 -8.21 -9.01 28.62
N ARG A 109 -8.60 -10.27 28.85
CA ARG A 109 -8.86 -11.26 27.80
C ARG A 109 -10.38 -11.44 27.60
N PRO A 110 -10.88 -11.66 26.37
CA PRO A 110 -10.14 -11.69 25.10
C PRO A 110 -9.53 -10.33 24.76
N ARG A 111 -8.36 -10.35 24.08
CA ARG A 111 -7.65 -9.11 23.75
C ARG A 111 -8.52 -8.25 22.84
N ARG A 112 -8.41 -6.94 22.99
CA ARG A 112 -9.05 -5.99 22.07
C ARG A 112 -8.36 -6.05 20.72
N ARG A 113 -9.15 -5.94 19.65
CA ARG A 113 -8.63 -5.92 18.28
C ARG A 113 -7.83 -4.64 18.03
N LEU A 114 -6.64 -4.78 17.44
CA LEU A 114 -5.80 -3.65 17.05
C LEU A 114 -5.74 -3.54 15.53
N GLU A 115 -5.82 -2.33 14.98
CA GLU A 115 -5.55 -2.08 13.56
C GLU A 115 -4.06 -2.19 13.27
N ARG A 116 -3.26 -1.50 14.09
CA ARG A 116 -1.82 -1.36 13.86
C ARG A 116 -1.03 -1.61 15.13
N PHE A 117 -0.07 -2.52 15.07
CA PHE A 117 0.92 -2.72 16.12
C PHE A 117 2.31 -2.38 15.59
N SER A 118 3.01 -1.51 16.30
CA SER A 118 4.35 -1.04 15.93
C SER A 118 5.32 -1.30 17.07
N LEU A 119 6.30 -2.17 16.84
CA LEU A 119 7.37 -2.45 17.80
C LEU A 119 8.70 -1.90 17.26
N ILE A 120 9.26 -0.93 17.98
CA ILE A 120 10.59 -0.36 17.69
C ILE A 120 11.54 -0.76 18.81
N VAL A 121 12.64 -1.42 18.46
CA VAL A 121 13.61 -1.96 19.42
C VAL A 121 14.97 -1.30 19.20
N ASP A 122 15.36 -0.41 20.11
CA ASP A 122 16.66 0.25 20.10
C ASP A 122 17.62 -0.38 21.11
N THR A 123 17.09 -1.20 22.01
CA THR A 123 17.83 -1.93 23.04
C THR A 123 18.63 -3.12 22.46
N SER A 124 19.82 -3.35 23.02
CA SER A 124 20.73 -4.44 22.64
C SER A 124 20.58 -5.72 23.48
N TYR A 125 19.77 -5.68 24.55
CA TYR A 125 19.62 -6.79 25.50
C TYR A 125 18.26 -7.50 25.45
N LEU A 126 17.35 -7.09 24.56
CA LEU A 126 16.07 -7.78 24.38
C LEU A 126 16.31 -9.24 23.97
N LYS A 127 15.76 -10.18 24.75
CA LYS A 127 15.86 -11.61 24.44
C LYS A 127 14.87 -11.99 23.33
N SER A 128 15.22 -13.00 22.54
CA SER A 128 14.32 -13.53 21.49
C SER A 128 12.97 -14.00 22.05
N SER A 129 12.93 -14.53 23.28
CA SER A 129 11.67 -14.92 23.96
C SER A 129 10.80 -13.71 24.34
N GLU A 130 11.41 -12.62 24.82
CA GLU A 130 10.70 -11.38 25.14
C GLU A 130 10.18 -10.71 23.87
N PHE A 131 11.00 -10.69 22.82
CA PHE A 131 10.59 -10.24 21.49
C PHE A 131 9.40 -11.05 20.95
N GLN A 132 9.43 -12.38 21.07
CA GLN A 132 8.33 -13.24 20.64
C GLN A 132 7.04 -12.93 21.42
N ARG A 133 7.10 -12.67 22.73
CA ARG A 133 5.92 -12.31 23.53
C ARG A 133 5.21 -11.03 23.03
N PHE A 134 5.95 -10.04 22.52
CA PHE A 134 5.33 -8.87 21.89
C PHE A 134 4.60 -9.24 20.60
N LEU A 135 5.17 -10.14 19.79
CA LEU A 135 4.53 -10.63 18.56
C LEU A 135 3.31 -11.51 18.87
N ASP A 136 3.37 -12.31 19.93
CA ASP A 136 2.25 -13.12 20.40
C ASP A 136 1.09 -12.22 20.85
N TYR A 137 1.39 -11.15 21.60
CA TYR A 137 0.38 -10.13 21.95
C TYR A 137 -0.27 -9.51 20.71
N ALA A 138 0.52 -9.10 19.71
CA ALA A 138 -0.01 -8.57 18.45
C ALA A 138 -0.90 -9.59 17.70
N THR A 139 -0.55 -10.87 17.79
CA THR A 139 -1.32 -11.97 17.19
C THR A 139 -2.63 -12.20 17.95
N GLU A 140 -2.62 -12.19 19.28
CA GLU A 140 -3.82 -12.26 20.12
C GLU A 140 -4.78 -11.08 19.85
N CYS A 141 -4.24 -9.90 19.54
CA CYS A 141 -5.00 -8.72 19.15
C CYS A 141 -5.52 -8.73 17.70
N GLY A 142 -5.23 -9.77 16.90
CA GLY A 142 -5.73 -9.87 15.51
C GLY A 142 -5.32 -8.70 14.61
N VAL A 143 -4.06 -8.26 14.74
CA VAL A 143 -3.54 -7.06 14.06
C VAL A 143 -3.62 -7.13 12.54
N GLU A 144 -4.06 -6.04 11.90
CA GLU A 144 -4.11 -5.89 10.44
C GLU A 144 -2.82 -5.28 9.84
N ASP A 145 -2.12 -4.42 10.57
CA ASP A 145 -0.87 -3.77 10.16
C ASP A 145 0.22 -3.96 11.23
N LEU A 146 1.21 -4.82 10.93
CA LEU A 146 2.33 -5.09 11.81
C LEU A 146 3.59 -4.37 11.31
N HIS A 147 4.15 -3.52 12.16
CA HIS A 147 5.45 -2.90 11.94
C HIS A 147 6.46 -3.34 13.00
N VAL A 148 7.62 -3.80 12.56
CA VAL A 148 8.75 -4.14 13.44
C VAL A 148 10.03 -3.50 12.92
N GLU A 149 10.72 -2.82 13.82
CA GLU A 149 11.97 -2.12 13.53
C GLU A 149 13.00 -2.40 14.62
N THR A 150 14.24 -2.67 14.21
CA THR A 150 15.37 -2.83 15.15
C THR A 150 16.44 -1.80 14.85
N GLN A 151 16.59 -0.77 15.69
CA GLN A 151 17.58 0.31 15.50
C GLN A 151 18.87 0.11 16.31
N SER A 152 19.22 -1.14 16.63
CA SER A 152 20.39 -1.42 17.47
C SER A 152 21.67 -0.87 16.83
N ARG A 153 22.26 0.16 17.48
CA ARG A 153 23.58 0.71 17.15
C ARG A 153 24.73 -0.27 17.42
N SER A 154 24.45 -1.36 18.13
CA SER A 154 25.40 -2.44 18.37
C SER A 154 25.36 -3.47 17.24
N THR A 155 26.52 -3.70 16.62
CA THR A 155 26.74 -4.71 15.57
C THR A 155 26.55 -6.15 16.07
N THR A 156 26.57 -6.38 17.39
CA THR A 156 26.45 -7.73 18.00
C THR A 156 25.02 -8.10 18.41
N ALA A 157 24.13 -7.14 18.65
CA ALA A 157 22.76 -7.41 19.11
C ALA A 157 21.74 -7.57 17.96
N ALA A 158 21.89 -6.82 16.86
CA ALA A 158 21.07 -6.98 15.65
C ALA A 158 21.20 -8.39 15.02
N ALA A 159 22.27 -9.12 15.33
CA ALA A 159 22.47 -10.50 14.91
C ALA A 159 21.63 -11.52 15.70
N LYS A 160 21.10 -11.17 16.87
CA LYS A 160 20.39 -12.10 17.77
C LYS A 160 18.89 -12.15 17.49
N LEU A 161 18.26 -11.01 17.27
CA LEU A 161 16.83 -10.95 17.00
C LEU A 161 16.57 -11.33 15.55
N LYS A 162 15.66 -12.28 15.36
CA LYS A 162 15.22 -12.72 14.05
C LYS A 162 13.72 -12.58 14.01
N PHE A 163 13.22 -11.95 12.97
CA PHE A 163 11.80 -11.96 12.72
C PHE A 163 11.44 -13.35 12.17
N HIS A 164 10.57 -14.02 12.89
CA HIS A 164 9.84 -15.17 12.39
C HIS A 164 8.45 -14.67 12.06
N LEU A 165 8.03 -14.88 10.82
CA LEU A 165 6.65 -14.58 10.42
C LEU A 165 5.71 -15.27 11.40
N PRO A 166 4.78 -14.53 12.01
CA PRO A 166 3.93 -15.07 13.04
C PRO A 166 3.12 -16.21 12.45
N LEU A 167 3.04 -17.31 13.20
CA LEU A 167 2.05 -18.34 12.97
C LEU A 167 0.66 -17.67 13.12
N SER A 168 -0.03 -17.49 12.00
CA SER A 168 -1.49 -17.49 11.93
C SER A 168 -2.27 -16.28 12.50
N SER A 169 -1.87 -15.02 12.26
CA SER A 169 -2.89 -13.94 12.30
C SER A 169 -3.66 -13.94 10.96
N PRO A 170 -4.93 -14.39 10.91
CA PRO A 170 -5.70 -14.42 9.67
C PRO A 170 -6.06 -13.02 9.17
N ALA A 171 -5.96 -11.99 10.03
CA ALA A 171 -6.33 -10.61 9.72
C ALA A 171 -5.17 -9.77 9.19
N LEU A 172 -3.93 -10.27 9.21
CA LEU A 172 -2.75 -9.47 8.87
C LEU A 172 -2.76 -9.11 7.37
N ALA A 173 -2.98 -7.82 7.08
CA ALA A 173 -3.04 -7.28 5.74
C ALA A 173 -1.76 -6.56 5.30
N ARG A 174 -1.00 -6.01 6.26
CA ARG A 174 0.23 -5.27 6.00
C ARG A 174 1.34 -5.70 6.95
N LEU A 175 2.51 -6.01 6.38
CA LEU A 175 3.73 -6.31 7.13
C LEU A 175 4.82 -5.33 6.73
N SER A 176 5.40 -4.64 7.71
CA SER A 176 6.53 -3.76 7.52
C SER A 176 7.68 -4.13 8.45
N LEU A 177 8.81 -4.54 7.89
CA LEU A 177 10.01 -4.90 8.63
C LEU A 177 11.15 -3.94 8.28
N ARG A 178 11.88 -3.47 9.30
CA ARG A 178 13.02 -2.58 9.13
C ARG A 178 14.20 -3.02 9.98
N ASP A 179 15.38 -3.10 9.35
CA ASP A 179 16.67 -3.37 9.98
C ASP A 179 16.75 -4.71 10.76
N ILE A 180 15.77 -5.61 10.57
CA ILE A 180 15.67 -6.91 11.25
C ILE A 180 15.87 -8.08 10.26
N PRO A 181 16.73 -9.08 10.56
CA PRO A 181 16.87 -10.24 9.69
C PRO A 181 15.64 -11.15 9.77
N VAL A 182 15.20 -11.68 8.64
CA VAL A 182 14.14 -12.69 8.56
C VAL A 182 14.78 -14.07 8.48
N SER A 183 14.33 -15.00 9.32
CA SER A 183 14.86 -16.35 9.34
C SER A 183 13.78 -17.42 9.17
N MET A 184 14.23 -18.65 8.91
CA MET A 184 13.35 -19.76 8.52
C MET A 184 12.24 -19.99 9.54
N PHE A 185 11.05 -20.25 9.00
CA PHE A 185 9.84 -20.60 9.73
C PHE A 185 10.04 -21.82 10.64
N TYR A 186 9.35 -21.83 11.77
CA TYR A 186 9.15 -23.05 12.56
C TYR A 186 8.41 -24.09 11.69
N LYS A 187 8.72 -25.38 11.89
CA LYS A 187 8.19 -26.53 11.11
C LYS A 187 6.65 -26.64 11.03
N GLY A 188 5.89 -25.77 11.71
CA GLY A 188 4.42 -25.77 11.75
C GLY A 188 3.69 -24.68 10.94
N ALA A 189 4.39 -23.70 10.35
CA ALA A 189 3.73 -22.62 9.59
C ALA A 189 3.45 -23.06 8.14
N GLN A 190 2.36 -23.82 7.94
CA GLN A 190 1.92 -24.25 6.60
C GLN A 190 0.69 -23.47 6.08
N GLN A 191 0.08 -22.61 6.89
CA GLN A 191 -1.11 -21.88 6.48
C GLN A 191 -0.73 -20.60 5.71
N PRO A 192 -1.30 -20.38 4.52
CA PRO A 192 -1.06 -19.17 3.75
C PRO A 192 -1.68 -17.94 4.44
N PHE A 193 -0.97 -16.81 4.35
CA PHE A 193 -1.46 -15.49 4.75
C PHE A 193 -2.43 -14.96 3.69
N GLN A 194 -3.69 -15.37 3.80
CA GLN A 194 -4.73 -15.03 2.82
C GLN A 194 -5.07 -13.53 2.81
N ALA A 195 -4.98 -12.86 3.97
CA ALA A 195 -5.28 -11.42 4.07
C ALA A 195 -4.09 -10.53 3.68
N LEU A 196 -2.87 -11.06 3.58
CA LEU A 196 -1.67 -10.25 3.44
C LEU A 196 -1.52 -9.71 2.02
N GLU A 197 -1.62 -8.39 1.90
CA GLU A 197 -1.61 -7.68 0.63
C GLU A 197 -0.38 -6.80 0.43
N VAL A 198 0.26 -6.35 1.52
CA VAL A 198 1.38 -5.42 1.47
C VAL A 198 2.54 -5.93 2.30
N ILE A 199 3.70 -6.09 1.68
CA ILE A 199 4.97 -6.36 2.35
C ILE A 199 5.94 -5.21 2.06
N ARG A 200 6.49 -4.62 3.12
CA ARG A 200 7.54 -3.59 3.02
C ARG A 200 8.75 -4.00 3.85
N LEU A 201 9.87 -4.23 3.20
CA LEU A 201 11.12 -4.63 3.83
C LEU A 201 12.18 -3.56 3.58
N VAL A 202 12.78 -3.03 4.64
CA VAL A 202 13.82 -2.01 4.56
C VAL A 202 15.05 -2.48 5.33
N SER A 203 16.22 -2.56 4.69
CA SER A 203 17.47 -2.99 5.32
C SER A 203 17.38 -4.40 5.93
N VAL A 204 16.49 -5.24 5.39
CA VAL A 204 16.27 -6.62 5.87
C VAL A 204 17.23 -7.58 5.16
N SER A 205 17.76 -8.55 5.91
CA SER A 205 18.51 -9.67 5.34
C SER A 205 17.74 -10.99 5.40
N PHE A 206 17.85 -11.79 4.35
CA PHE A 206 17.21 -13.11 4.24
C PHE A 206 18.13 -14.12 3.54
N ARG A 207 17.82 -15.40 3.76
CA ARG A 207 18.28 -16.49 2.88
C ARG A 207 17.33 -16.61 1.69
N SER A 208 17.85 -17.03 0.54
CA SER A 208 17.05 -17.17 -0.69
C SER A 208 15.83 -18.09 -0.50
N GLU A 209 16.00 -19.17 0.26
CA GLU A 209 14.94 -20.15 0.53
C GLU A 209 13.87 -19.56 1.46
N ALA A 210 14.26 -18.73 2.43
CA ALA A 210 13.34 -18.09 3.36
C ALA A 210 12.44 -17.09 2.63
N PHE A 211 13.01 -16.30 1.72
CA PHE A 211 12.26 -15.36 0.90
C PHE A 211 11.29 -16.08 -0.05
N THR A 212 11.76 -17.13 -0.74
CA THR A 212 10.92 -17.93 -1.65
C THR A 212 9.71 -18.53 -0.92
N LYS A 213 9.93 -19.08 0.29
CA LYS A 213 8.86 -19.60 1.14
C LYS A 213 7.90 -18.51 1.60
N MET A 214 8.42 -17.34 2.00
CA MET A 214 7.58 -16.20 2.37
C MET A 214 6.66 -15.78 1.22
N MET A 215 7.16 -15.66 -0.01
CA MET A 215 6.32 -15.33 -1.17
C MET A 215 5.26 -16.41 -1.44
N ALA A 216 5.61 -17.70 -1.30
CA ALA A 216 4.67 -18.79 -1.48
C ALA A 216 3.52 -18.79 -0.45
N LEU A 217 3.75 -18.26 0.74
CA LEU A 217 2.73 -18.12 1.78
C LEU A 217 1.85 -16.89 1.61
N CYS A 218 2.10 -16.02 0.62
CA CYS A 218 1.38 -14.76 0.44
C CYS A 218 0.69 -14.69 -0.94
N PRO A 219 -0.34 -15.52 -1.19
CA PRO A 219 -0.95 -15.67 -2.52
C PRO A 219 -1.68 -14.41 -3.02
N ASN A 220 -2.19 -13.58 -2.10
CA ASN A 220 -2.95 -12.37 -2.42
C ASN A 220 -2.11 -11.08 -2.33
N LEU A 221 -0.79 -11.19 -2.37
CA LEU A 221 0.10 -10.04 -2.25
C LEU A 221 -0.08 -9.09 -3.45
N LEU A 222 -0.41 -7.83 -3.16
CA LEU A 222 -0.61 -6.77 -4.15
C LEU A 222 0.58 -5.82 -4.24
N THR A 223 1.29 -5.61 -3.14
CA THR A 223 2.42 -4.67 -3.06
C THR A 223 3.63 -5.30 -2.38
N LEU A 224 4.77 -5.24 -3.05
CA LEU A 224 6.07 -5.64 -2.52
C LEU A 224 7.04 -4.47 -2.63
N ASP A 225 7.52 -3.98 -1.49
CA ASP A 225 8.53 -2.91 -1.40
C ASP A 225 9.79 -3.43 -0.72
N LEU A 226 10.89 -3.46 -1.45
CA LEU A 226 12.20 -3.95 -1.01
C LEU A 226 13.22 -2.83 -1.12
N ARG A 227 13.79 -2.41 0.01
CA ARG A 227 14.78 -1.34 0.06
C ARG A 227 15.98 -1.74 0.87
N LEU A 228 17.19 -1.54 0.36
CA LEU A 228 18.46 -1.84 1.04
C LEU A 228 18.56 -3.31 1.52
N CYS A 229 17.78 -4.20 0.92
CA CYS A 229 17.68 -5.59 1.33
C CYS A 229 18.88 -6.40 0.84
N ARG A 230 19.32 -7.37 1.65
CA ARG A 230 20.48 -8.23 1.35
C ARG A 230 20.08 -9.70 1.34
N CYS A 231 20.41 -10.38 0.25
CA CYS A 231 20.34 -11.84 0.19
C CYS A 231 21.72 -12.44 0.49
N ASN A 232 21.76 -13.44 1.38
CA ASN A 232 22.95 -14.26 1.58
C ASN A 232 23.03 -15.29 0.43
N GLY A 233 24.14 -15.32 -0.31
CA GLY A 233 24.36 -16.22 -1.47
C GLY A 233 24.97 -15.53 -2.70
N TYR A 234 25.29 -16.31 -3.74
CA TYR A 234 25.79 -15.85 -5.04
C TYR A 234 24.61 -15.50 -5.96
N GLY A 235 24.19 -14.24 -5.96
CA GLY A 235 23.12 -13.75 -6.82
C GLY A 235 21.72 -14.16 -6.35
N TRP A 236 20.79 -13.20 -6.35
CA TRP A 236 19.42 -13.42 -5.93
C TRP A 236 18.48 -13.36 -7.14
N VAL A 237 17.96 -14.52 -7.52
CA VAL A 237 16.99 -14.68 -8.62
C VAL A 237 15.58 -14.68 -8.06
N PHE A 238 14.74 -13.75 -8.54
CA PHE A 238 13.32 -13.69 -8.28
C PHE A 238 12.56 -14.46 -9.35
N ASN A 239 12.30 -15.74 -9.09
CA ASN A 239 11.56 -16.60 -10.01
C ASN A 239 10.10 -16.87 -9.57
N ARG A 240 9.68 -16.45 -8.38
CA ARG A 240 8.33 -16.73 -7.85
C ARG A 240 7.73 -15.48 -7.19
N LEU A 241 7.48 -14.46 -7.99
CA LEU A 241 6.65 -13.34 -7.57
C LEU A 241 5.17 -13.78 -7.54
N PRO A 242 4.36 -13.26 -6.60
CA PRO A 242 2.93 -13.52 -6.58
C PRO A 242 2.25 -13.02 -7.87
N PRO A 243 1.35 -13.80 -8.48
CA PRO A 243 0.77 -13.47 -9.79
C PRO A 243 -0.14 -12.23 -9.78
N ASN A 244 -0.72 -11.92 -8.61
CA ASN A 244 -1.62 -10.78 -8.40
C ASN A 244 -0.90 -9.49 -8.02
N LEU A 245 0.44 -9.47 -8.08
CA LEU A 245 1.23 -8.32 -7.65
C LEU A 245 1.01 -7.13 -8.59
N ARG A 246 0.53 -6.01 -8.02
CA ARG A 246 0.22 -4.78 -8.76
C ARG A 246 1.32 -3.73 -8.66
N SER A 247 2.07 -3.73 -7.56
CA SER A 247 3.13 -2.75 -7.31
C SER A 247 4.39 -3.43 -6.79
N LEU A 248 5.51 -3.18 -7.47
CA LEU A 248 6.83 -3.67 -7.09
C LEU A 248 7.81 -2.50 -6.94
N THR A 249 8.46 -2.41 -5.78
CA THR A 249 9.55 -1.46 -5.54
C THR A 249 10.82 -2.20 -5.16
N ILE A 250 11.92 -1.88 -5.83
CA ILE A 250 13.26 -2.41 -5.58
C ILE A 250 14.22 -1.24 -5.51
N ALA A 251 14.79 -0.98 -4.33
CA ALA A 251 15.66 0.15 -4.09
C ALA A 251 16.96 -0.27 -3.39
N ARG A 252 18.11 -0.07 -4.05
CA ARG A 252 19.47 -0.36 -3.54
C ARG A 252 19.63 -1.81 -3.06
N CYS A 253 19.08 -2.75 -3.84
CA CYS A 253 19.19 -4.18 -3.60
C CYS A 253 20.23 -4.79 -4.57
N ASP A 254 21.51 -4.49 -4.36
CA ASP A 254 22.58 -4.66 -5.34
C ASP A 254 22.93 -6.11 -5.72
N ARG A 255 22.35 -7.11 -5.04
CA ARG A 255 22.56 -8.55 -5.31
C ARG A 255 21.41 -9.22 -6.05
N ILE A 256 20.32 -8.52 -6.34
CA ILE A 256 19.26 -9.07 -7.21
C ILE A 256 19.84 -9.17 -8.62
N THR A 257 19.84 -10.36 -9.20
CA THR A 257 20.42 -10.61 -10.54
C THR A 257 19.38 -10.78 -11.62
N SER A 258 18.18 -11.24 -11.28
CA SER A 258 17.09 -11.44 -12.24
C SER A 258 15.73 -11.31 -11.55
N LEU A 259 14.79 -10.67 -12.24
CA LEU A 259 13.39 -10.49 -11.90
C LEU A 259 12.55 -11.00 -13.07
N ASP A 260 11.77 -12.03 -12.81
CA ASP A 260 10.87 -12.60 -13.81
C ASP A 260 9.49 -11.92 -13.75
N PHE A 261 9.22 -11.07 -14.73
CA PHE A 261 7.95 -10.37 -14.92
C PHE A 261 6.92 -11.19 -15.69
N VAL A 262 7.31 -12.28 -16.38
CA VAL A 262 6.38 -13.13 -17.16
C VAL A 262 5.28 -13.69 -16.26
N ARG A 263 5.60 -13.95 -15.01
CA ARG A 263 4.67 -14.48 -14.00
C ARG A 263 3.88 -13.40 -13.26
N VAL A 264 3.95 -12.14 -13.67
CA VAL A 264 3.29 -11.01 -13.00
C VAL A 264 2.57 -10.10 -14.02
N PRO A 265 1.58 -10.62 -14.77
CA PRO A 265 0.90 -9.85 -15.82
C PRO A 265 0.03 -8.71 -15.25
N THR A 266 -0.28 -8.74 -13.95
CA THR A 266 -1.13 -7.74 -13.29
C THR A 266 -0.36 -6.51 -12.78
N LEU A 267 0.94 -6.45 -13.00
CA LEU A 267 1.80 -5.37 -12.53
C LEU A 267 1.43 -4.04 -13.22
N ARG A 268 1.16 -3.01 -12.42
CA ARG A 268 0.81 -1.66 -12.88
C ARG A 268 1.82 -0.60 -12.48
N SER A 269 2.57 -0.85 -11.41
CA SER A 269 3.52 0.10 -10.85
C SER A 269 4.86 -0.59 -10.63
N PHE A 270 5.92 -0.08 -11.27
CA PHE A 270 7.28 -0.56 -11.07
C PHE A 270 8.22 0.57 -10.69
N ARG A 271 8.92 0.39 -9.58
CA ARG A 271 9.90 1.36 -9.08
C ARG A 271 11.24 0.70 -8.87
N TYR A 272 12.24 1.19 -9.58
CA TYR A 272 13.62 0.74 -9.48
C TYR A 272 14.53 1.88 -9.07
N TYR A 273 15.32 1.65 -8.02
CA TYR A 273 16.44 2.51 -7.63
C TYR A 273 17.69 1.66 -7.47
N GLY A 274 18.71 1.80 -8.31
CA GLY A 274 19.80 0.83 -8.33
C GLY A 274 21.06 1.26 -9.09
N CYS A 275 22.04 0.37 -9.12
CA CYS A 275 23.28 0.56 -9.85
C CYS A 275 23.09 0.19 -11.33
N PRO A 276 23.55 1.01 -12.30
CA PRO A 276 23.39 0.71 -13.73
C PRO A 276 24.10 -0.57 -14.18
N SER A 277 25.17 -1.00 -13.49
CA SER A 277 25.86 -2.25 -13.80
C SER A 277 25.07 -3.51 -13.45
N ASN A 278 24.04 -3.38 -12.61
CA ASN A 278 23.19 -4.48 -12.21
C ASN A 278 21.71 -4.13 -12.42
N LEU A 279 21.25 -4.26 -13.66
CA LEU A 279 19.85 -4.20 -14.03
C LEU A 279 19.26 -5.62 -13.99
N PRO A 280 18.46 -5.97 -12.95
CA PRO A 280 17.90 -7.31 -12.79
C PRO A 280 16.61 -7.52 -13.58
N PHE A 281 16.07 -6.50 -14.23
CA PHE A 281 14.74 -6.57 -14.85
C PHE A 281 14.83 -6.61 -16.38
N SER A 282 13.84 -7.27 -16.97
CA SER A 282 13.47 -7.13 -18.37
C SER A 282 11.95 -7.06 -18.40
N ILE A 283 11.41 -5.86 -18.59
CA ILE A 283 9.97 -5.65 -18.56
C ILE A 283 9.41 -6.16 -19.91
N PRO A 284 8.40 -7.04 -19.91
CA PRO A 284 7.80 -7.55 -21.13
C PRO A 284 7.22 -6.43 -22.01
N ARG A 285 7.17 -6.65 -23.32
CA ARG A 285 6.66 -5.67 -24.29
C ARG A 285 5.16 -5.39 -24.12
N ASP A 286 4.43 -6.38 -23.65
CA ASP A 286 2.98 -6.36 -23.38
C ASP A 286 2.63 -5.87 -21.97
N ALA A 287 3.60 -5.40 -21.19
CA ALA A 287 3.37 -4.94 -19.83
C ALA A 287 2.60 -3.60 -19.80
N VAL A 288 1.41 -3.62 -19.23
CA VAL A 288 0.53 -2.44 -19.11
C VAL A 288 0.82 -1.68 -17.81
N LEU A 289 1.93 -0.94 -17.78
CA LEU A 289 2.31 -0.12 -16.63
C LEU A 289 1.61 1.24 -16.64
N SER A 290 1.12 1.66 -15.47
CA SER A 290 0.57 3.00 -15.23
C SER A 290 1.54 3.94 -14.50
N ASP A 291 2.48 3.39 -13.72
CA ASP A 291 3.53 4.12 -12.99
C ASP A 291 4.88 3.44 -13.20
N LEU A 292 5.88 4.21 -13.66
CA LEU A 292 7.24 3.75 -13.85
C LEU A 292 8.21 4.74 -13.20
N TYR A 293 9.01 4.24 -12.26
CA TYR A 293 10.05 5.02 -11.59
C TYR A 293 11.40 4.34 -11.80
N ILE A 294 12.35 5.05 -12.41
CA ILE A 294 13.72 4.57 -12.63
C ILE A 294 14.71 5.62 -12.16
N GLN A 295 15.41 5.30 -11.07
CA GLN A 295 16.52 6.08 -10.57
C GLN A 295 17.78 5.21 -10.59
N LEU A 296 18.82 5.67 -11.27
CA LEU A 296 20.12 5.03 -11.26
C LEU A 296 21.08 5.87 -10.41
N TYR A 297 21.86 5.21 -9.55
CA TYR A 297 22.97 5.81 -8.84
C TYR A 297 24.28 5.14 -9.26
N SER A 298 25.37 5.88 -9.25
CA SER A 298 26.72 5.32 -9.38
C SER A 298 27.58 5.84 -8.23
N TYR A 299 28.48 4.98 -7.74
CA TYR A 299 29.50 5.40 -6.77
C TYR A 299 30.56 6.29 -7.43
N ASP A 300 30.78 6.11 -8.73
CA ASP A 300 31.73 6.90 -9.50
C ASP A 300 31.04 7.94 -10.40
N PRO A 301 31.65 9.11 -10.62
CA PRO A 301 31.14 10.15 -11.53
C PRO A 301 31.28 9.79 -13.02
N VAL A 302 31.67 8.55 -13.32
CA VAL A 302 31.92 8.06 -14.69
C VAL A 302 30.59 7.94 -15.46
N PRO A 303 30.58 8.29 -16.75
CA PRO A 303 29.45 8.03 -17.63
C PRO A 303 29.04 6.56 -17.61
N MET A 304 27.74 6.30 -17.84
CA MET A 304 27.26 4.93 -17.96
C MET A 304 27.90 4.28 -19.19
N LYS A 305 28.57 3.12 -19.02
CA LYS A 305 29.19 2.37 -20.13
C LYS A 305 28.14 1.99 -21.18
N GLU A 306 28.50 1.96 -22.46
CA GLU A 306 27.59 1.67 -23.58
C GLU A 306 26.81 0.36 -23.42
N TRP A 307 27.45 -0.71 -22.95
CA TRP A 307 26.75 -1.97 -22.72
C TRP A 307 25.67 -1.88 -21.63
N ASN A 308 25.81 -0.99 -20.64
CA ASN A 308 24.76 -0.71 -19.66
C ASN A 308 23.61 0.11 -20.26
N ILE A 309 23.93 1.01 -21.20
CA ILE A 309 22.94 1.78 -21.98
C ILE A 309 22.10 0.82 -22.81
N ASP A 310 22.74 -0.07 -23.58
CA ASP A 310 22.03 -1.06 -24.39
C ASP A 310 21.23 -2.05 -23.53
N LYS A 311 21.78 -2.49 -22.40
CA LYS A 311 21.04 -3.33 -21.44
C LYS A 311 19.80 -2.61 -20.90
N LEU A 312 19.92 -1.35 -20.49
CA LEU A 312 18.77 -0.57 -20.01
C LEU A 312 17.70 -0.43 -21.09
N ARG A 313 18.11 -0.13 -22.33
CA ARG A 313 17.20 -0.02 -23.47
C ARG A 313 16.42 -1.32 -23.70
N LYS A 314 17.11 -2.46 -23.69
CA LYS A 314 16.49 -3.79 -23.85
C LYS A 314 15.58 -4.20 -22.69
N SER A 315 15.81 -3.62 -21.51
CA SER A 315 15.04 -3.90 -20.30
C SER A 315 13.71 -3.13 -20.22
N LEU A 316 13.51 -2.10 -21.04
CA LEU A 316 12.29 -1.27 -21.04
C LEU A 316 11.28 -1.74 -22.09
N PRO A 317 9.96 -1.61 -21.83
CA PRO A 317 8.93 -1.92 -22.82
C PRO A 317 9.01 -0.99 -24.02
N GLU A 318 8.81 -1.51 -25.23
CA GLU A 318 8.75 -0.67 -26.44
C GLU A 318 7.49 0.20 -26.49
N ASP A 319 6.36 -0.30 -25.95
CA ASP A 319 5.12 0.44 -25.82
C ASP A 319 4.89 0.87 -24.36
N LEU A 320 4.76 2.18 -24.14
CA LEU A 320 4.46 2.79 -22.85
C LEU A 320 3.14 3.57 -22.90
N SER A 321 2.26 3.22 -23.85
CA SER A 321 1.03 3.98 -24.14
C SER A 321 0.07 4.06 -22.96
N SER A 322 0.10 3.10 -22.03
CA SER A 322 -0.71 3.10 -20.81
C SER A 322 -0.13 3.91 -19.65
N LEU A 323 1.10 4.41 -19.79
CA LEU A 323 1.84 5.03 -18.70
C LEU A 323 1.26 6.40 -18.37
N GLY A 324 0.74 6.58 -17.15
CA GLY A 324 0.22 7.85 -16.67
C GLY A 324 1.28 8.70 -15.98
N VAL A 325 2.23 8.05 -15.29
CA VAL A 325 3.28 8.70 -14.51
C VAL A 325 4.65 8.08 -14.85
N LEU A 326 5.59 8.93 -15.25
CA LEU A 326 6.99 8.55 -15.50
C LEU A 326 7.91 9.35 -14.59
N THR A 327 8.70 8.67 -13.76
CA THR A 327 9.84 9.28 -13.07
C THR A 327 11.14 8.68 -13.57
N ILE A 328 12.03 9.51 -14.11
CA ILE A 328 13.29 9.05 -14.67
C ILE A 328 14.44 9.99 -14.30
N CYS A 329 15.61 9.43 -13.97
CA CYS A 329 16.80 10.22 -13.68
C CYS A 329 17.66 10.46 -14.93
N TYR A 330 18.52 11.48 -14.86
CA TYR A 330 19.41 11.86 -15.95
C TYR A 330 20.31 10.72 -16.49
N LYS A 331 20.74 9.78 -15.63
CA LYS A 331 21.52 8.60 -16.06
C LYS A 331 20.65 7.58 -16.78
N ALA A 332 19.39 7.42 -16.39
CA ALA A 332 18.47 6.51 -17.07
C ALA A 332 18.01 7.10 -18.42
N LEU A 333 17.90 8.43 -18.51
CA LEU A 333 17.63 9.13 -19.76
C LEU A 333 18.66 8.82 -20.84
N THR A 334 19.93 8.57 -20.50
CA THR A 334 20.93 8.21 -21.52
C THR A 334 20.60 6.87 -22.19
N GLY A 335 20.07 5.89 -21.45
CA GLY A 335 19.57 4.64 -22.04
C GLY A 335 18.31 4.80 -22.88
N ALA A 336 17.47 5.78 -22.55
CA ALA A 336 16.23 6.07 -23.27
C ALA A 336 16.43 6.95 -24.52
N SER A 337 17.55 7.68 -24.62
CA SER A 337 17.75 8.74 -25.62
C SER A 337 18.83 8.42 -26.67
N VAL A 338 19.53 7.29 -26.62
CA VAL A 338 20.68 7.04 -27.51
C VAL A 338 20.25 6.49 -28.88
N LEU A 339 20.73 7.18 -29.92
CA LEU A 339 20.70 6.79 -31.34
C LEU A 339 21.40 5.44 -31.56
N PRO A 340 20.98 4.62 -32.54
CA PRO A 340 21.81 3.54 -33.06
C PRO A 340 23.17 4.10 -33.49
N ALA A 341 24.25 3.38 -33.19
CA ALA A 341 25.62 3.79 -33.49
C ALA A 341 25.91 3.92 -35.00
N ASP A 342 25.05 3.37 -35.85
CA ASP A 342 25.13 3.51 -37.31
C ASP A 342 24.22 4.65 -37.75
N GLY A 343 24.79 5.66 -38.41
CA GLY A 343 24.09 6.83 -38.98
C GLY A 343 23.06 6.52 -40.07
N ALA A 344 22.52 5.30 -40.12
CA ALA A 344 21.31 4.96 -40.85
C ALA A 344 20.09 5.50 -40.10
N SER A 345 19.15 6.09 -40.85
CA SER A 345 17.88 6.67 -40.40
C SER A 345 17.38 6.07 -39.08
N ALA A 346 17.47 6.86 -38.02
CA ALA A 346 17.02 6.51 -36.69
C ALA A 346 15.51 6.22 -36.71
N GLN A 347 15.13 4.96 -36.88
CA GLN A 347 13.86 4.49 -36.32
C GLN A 347 14.10 4.36 -34.82
N LEU A 348 14.10 5.50 -34.13
CA LEU A 348 13.88 5.54 -32.70
C LEU A 348 12.59 4.77 -32.46
N THR A 349 12.63 3.74 -31.61
CA THR A 349 11.40 3.15 -31.09
C THR A 349 10.66 4.29 -30.42
N ASN A 350 9.68 4.88 -31.10
CA ASN A 350 8.83 5.93 -30.56
C ASN A 350 8.11 5.29 -29.37
N PHE A 351 8.64 5.48 -28.16
CA PHE A 351 7.90 5.13 -26.96
C PHE A 351 6.63 5.98 -27.00
N ASN A 352 5.53 5.32 -27.31
CA ASN A 352 4.24 5.96 -27.35
C ASN A 352 3.87 6.35 -25.91
N LEU A 353 3.85 7.63 -25.60
CA LEU A 353 3.51 8.17 -24.27
C LEU A 353 2.22 8.99 -24.33
N HIS A 354 1.29 8.63 -25.22
CA HIS A 354 0.05 9.39 -25.41
C HIS A 354 -0.76 9.55 -24.12
N SER A 355 -0.76 8.59 -23.19
CA SER A 355 -1.51 8.69 -21.93
C SER A 355 -0.74 9.36 -20.78
N LEU A 356 0.49 9.83 -21.03
CA LEU A 356 1.34 10.39 -19.97
C LEU A 356 0.78 11.72 -19.48
N LYS A 357 0.48 11.77 -18.18
CA LYS A 357 -0.04 12.96 -17.48
C LYS A 357 1.00 13.64 -16.62
N GLU A 358 1.89 12.87 -16.01
CA GLU A 358 2.92 13.39 -15.10
C GLU A 358 4.31 12.88 -15.49
N LEU A 359 5.24 13.83 -15.67
CA LEU A 359 6.65 13.55 -15.94
C LEU A 359 7.52 14.13 -14.83
N HIS A 360 8.30 13.29 -14.19
CA HIS A 360 9.25 13.67 -13.12
C HIS A 360 10.68 13.41 -13.59
N LEU A 361 11.41 14.48 -13.86
CA LEU A 361 12.79 14.46 -14.31
C LEU A 361 13.73 14.71 -13.12
N ARG A 362 14.54 13.70 -12.77
CA ARG A 362 15.51 13.77 -11.67
C ARG A 362 16.89 14.11 -12.22
N MET A 363 17.13 15.41 -12.42
CA MET A 363 18.35 16.01 -12.97
C MET A 363 19.35 16.37 -11.88
N LEU A 364 19.82 15.35 -11.16
CA LEU A 364 20.76 15.53 -10.05
C LEU A 364 22.18 15.97 -10.49
N GLU A 365 22.45 16.01 -11.79
CA GLU A 365 23.69 16.49 -12.39
C GLU A 365 23.39 17.16 -13.74
N MET A 366 23.94 18.36 -13.96
CA MET A 366 23.64 19.21 -15.14
C MET A 366 24.86 19.38 -16.05
N LYS A 367 25.49 18.27 -16.46
CA LYS A 367 26.56 18.28 -17.47
C LYS A 367 25.97 18.48 -18.87
N ALA A 368 26.78 19.00 -19.81
CA ALA A 368 26.39 19.20 -21.21
C ALA A 368 25.75 17.95 -21.84
N VAL A 369 26.34 16.76 -21.60
CA VAL A 369 25.79 15.49 -22.10
C VAL A 369 24.41 15.18 -21.53
N ASN A 370 24.14 15.52 -20.27
CA ASN A 370 22.84 15.28 -19.62
C ASN A 370 21.77 16.21 -20.19
N LEU A 371 22.14 17.46 -20.48
CA LEU A 371 21.27 18.44 -21.12
C LEU A 371 20.97 18.05 -22.57
N SER A 372 21.96 17.58 -23.33
CA SER A 372 21.76 17.06 -24.69
C SER A 372 20.82 15.86 -24.71
N ASN A 373 20.97 14.92 -23.76
CA ASN A 373 20.06 13.78 -23.63
C ASN A 373 18.65 14.21 -23.24
N LEU A 374 18.51 15.18 -22.32
CA LEU A 374 17.21 15.73 -21.97
C LEU A 374 16.56 16.43 -23.16
N TYR A 375 17.30 17.25 -23.91
CA TYR A 375 16.81 17.90 -25.11
C TYR A 375 16.35 16.87 -26.15
N LEU A 376 17.15 15.84 -26.38
CA LEU A 376 16.81 14.75 -27.30
C LEU A 376 15.56 14.00 -26.84
N PHE A 377 15.44 13.72 -25.54
CA PHE A 377 14.25 13.15 -24.93
C PHE A 377 13.02 14.05 -25.15
N LEU A 378 13.08 15.33 -24.84
CA LEU A 378 11.93 16.22 -25.03
C LEU A 378 11.56 16.43 -26.50
N LYS A 379 12.55 16.39 -27.41
CA LYS A 379 12.33 16.54 -28.86
C LYS A 379 11.73 15.28 -29.49
N THR A 380 12.15 14.11 -29.01
CA THR A 380 11.75 12.82 -29.60
C THR A 380 10.40 12.34 -29.05
N PHE A 381 10.08 12.66 -27.80
CA PHE A 381 8.92 12.10 -27.11
C PHE A 381 7.72 13.07 -27.16
N GLN A 382 6.70 12.71 -27.94
CA GLN A 382 5.45 13.45 -27.98
C GLN A 382 4.58 13.08 -26.77
N CYS A 383 4.34 14.03 -25.87
CA CYS A 383 3.49 13.86 -24.68
C CYS A 383 2.27 14.79 -24.78
N PRO A 384 1.30 14.51 -25.69
CA PRO A 384 0.21 15.45 -25.98
C PRO A 384 -0.74 15.71 -24.80
N ASN A 385 -0.83 14.78 -23.85
CA ASN A 385 -1.71 14.86 -22.68
C ASN A 385 -0.97 15.19 -21.38
N LEU A 386 0.26 15.72 -21.45
CA LEU A 386 1.06 16.02 -20.27
C LEU A 386 0.43 17.17 -19.48
N GLU A 387 0.01 16.90 -18.24
CA GLU A 387 -0.60 17.87 -17.33
C GLU A 387 0.43 18.48 -16.37
N ARG A 388 1.46 17.71 -15.95
CA ARG A 388 2.43 18.12 -14.94
C ARG A 388 3.86 17.72 -15.31
N LEU A 389 4.77 18.69 -15.21
CA LEU A 389 6.21 18.48 -15.36
C LEU A 389 6.93 18.88 -14.08
N PHE A 390 7.59 17.93 -13.44
CA PHE A 390 8.42 18.14 -12.27
C PHE A 390 9.88 17.97 -12.65
N VAL A 391 10.68 19.02 -12.51
CA VAL A 391 12.13 18.95 -12.72
C VAL A 391 12.83 19.13 -11.39
N GLN A 392 13.40 18.05 -10.87
CA GLN A 392 14.24 18.12 -9.69
C GLN A 392 15.70 18.28 -10.09
N ILE A 393 16.27 19.45 -9.78
CA ILE A 393 17.66 19.77 -10.02
C ILE A 393 18.40 19.74 -8.68
N CYS A 394 19.61 19.19 -8.63
CA CYS A 394 20.46 19.36 -7.45
C CYS A 394 20.91 20.82 -7.34
N ALA A 395 20.45 21.53 -6.31
CA ALA A 395 21.11 22.76 -5.89
C ALA A 395 22.50 22.41 -5.32
N HIS A 396 23.56 22.71 -6.07
CA HIS A 396 24.91 22.66 -5.52
C HIS A 396 25.00 23.72 -4.42
N GLY A 397 25.08 23.27 -3.17
CA GLY A 397 25.09 24.19 -2.04
C GLY A 397 25.39 23.53 -0.70
N ARG A 398 26.50 22.78 -0.62
CA ARG A 398 27.36 22.69 0.58
C ARG A 398 28.80 22.45 0.15
N PHE A 399 29.53 23.54 -0.05
CA PHE A 399 30.96 23.55 0.23
C PHE A 399 31.12 23.28 1.72
N TYR A 400 31.91 22.26 2.07
CA TYR A 400 32.67 22.19 3.31
C TYR A 400 34.02 21.58 2.98
#